data_AF-A0A2E7K1F2-F1
#
_entry.id   AF-A0A2E7K1F2-F1
#
_cell.length_a   1.000
_cell.length_b   1.000
_cell.length_c   1.000
_cell.angle_alpha   90.00
_cell.angle_beta   90.00
_cell.angle_gamma   90.00
#
_symmetry.space_group_name_H-M   'P 1'
#
loop_
_entity.id
_entity.type
_entity.pdbx_description
1 polymer ?
#
loop_
_entity_poly.entity_id
_entity_poly.type
_entity_poly.pdbx_seq_one_letter_code
_entity_poly.pdbx_strand_id
1 'polypeptide(L)'
;MGGPSATKPADVQNVLARAGDKRIVLHVGCGMPNPKKLHKTFQTPDWHEVRFDIDKDVHPDILGDMTDMSVLPDNSVDAIFSSHNLEHLFAHQVAGALSEFNRVLKDGGFLLITMPDIETVAGYVARGQLEEELYRSPAGPISPLDILYGFGRAIANGNHFMAHKTGFTAKSLGGKMRASGFTNITVSREGYDLWAIGYSYPFDHPDRVEKVIVRQQKPDDKGNLPPVPNTAPQPHPGALAPNVATDELDIPPVHWEPLHLTTK
;
A
#
# COMPACT_ATOMS: atom_id res chain seq x y z
N MET A 1 -13.07 -2.87 26.09
CA MET A 1 -11.98 -3.84 26.33
C MET A 1 -10.69 -3.10 26.08
N GLY A 2 -9.77 -3.06 27.05
CA GLY A 2 -8.50 -2.33 26.89
C GLY A 2 -7.74 -2.87 25.70
N GLY A 3 -7.42 -2.00 24.73
CA GLY A 3 -6.56 -2.36 23.60
C GLY A 3 -5.23 -2.93 24.12
N PRO A 4 -4.54 -3.75 23.31
CA PRO A 4 -3.26 -4.28 23.73
C PRO A 4 -2.29 -3.12 24.01
N SER A 5 -1.56 -3.20 25.13
CA SER A 5 -0.60 -2.15 25.51
C SER A 5 0.50 -2.10 24.45
N ALA A 6 0.70 -0.92 23.86
CA ALA A 6 1.81 -0.67 22.94
C ALA A 6 3.16 -1.07 23.56
N THR A 7 4.13 -1.45 22.71
CA THR A 7 5.50 -1.73 23.14
C THR A 7 6.07 -0.51 23.84
N LYS A 8 6.72 -0.70 25.00
CA LYS A 8 7.28 0.42 25.76
C LYS A 8 8.48 1.04 25.03
N PRO A 9 8.73 2.36 25.14
CA PRO A 9 9.85 3.01 24.44
C PRO A 9 11.24 2.40 24.71
N ALA A 10 11.51 1.95 25.95
CA ALA A 10 12.78 1.29 26.29
C ALA A 10 12.97 -0.03 25.52
N ASP A 11 11.88 -0.76 25.28
CA ASP A 11 11.91 -2.00 24.51
C ASP A 11 12.12 -1.72 23.01
N VAL A 12 11.57 -0.61 22.50
CA VAL A 12 11.80 -0.15 21.12
C VAL A 12 13.28 0.13 20.87
N GLN A 13 13.96 0.85 21.77
CA GLN A 13 15.40 1.12 21.64
C GLN A 13 16.22 -0.18 21.59
N ASN A 14 15.87 -1.15 22.45
CA ASN A 14 16.52 -2.45 22.44
C ASN A 14 16.26 -3.24 21.14
N VAL A 15 15.07 -3.10 20.55
CA VAL A 15 14.75 -3.70 19.24
C VAL A 15 15.60 -3.07 18.14
N LEU A 16 15.64 -1.74 18.05
CA LEU A 16 16.43 -1.03 17.03
C LEU A 16 17.94 -1.33 17.16
N ALA A 17 18.46 -1.42 18.39
CA ALA A 17 19.86 -1.73 18.65
C ALA A 17 20.32 -3.11 18.14
N ARG A 18 19.39 -4.06 17.90
CA ARG A 18 19.71 -5.38 17.34
C ARG A 18 20.26 -5.32 15.91
N ALA A 19 20.05 -4.20 15.21
CA ALA A 19 20.59 -3.99 13.87
C ALA A 19 22.12 -3.96 13.84
N GLY A 20 22.76 -3.53 14.94
CA GLY A 20 24.21 -3.28 14.96
C GLY A 20 24.59 -2.25 13.89
N ASP A 21 25.54 -2.61 13.01
CA ASP A 21 26.00 -1.75 11.92
C ASP A 21 25.10 -1.80 10.66
N LYS A 22 24.02 -2.59 10.68
CA LYS A 22 23.11 -2.72 9.54
C LYS A 22 22.13 -1.55 9.46
N ARG A 23 21.66 -1.26 8.26
CA ARG A 23 20.54 -0.32 8.04
C ARG A 23 19.22 -0.94 8.49
N ILE A 24 18.36 -0.13 9.09
CA ILE A 24 17.06 -0.56 9.58
C ILE A 24 15.98 -0.29 8.54
N VAL A 25 15.25 -1.33 8.15
CA VAL A 25 13.96 -1.17 7.47
C VAL A 25 12.84 -1.46 8.47
N LEU A 26 11.96 -0.49 8.67
CA LEU A 26 10.74 -0.67 9.43
C LEU A 26 9.65 -1.21 8.51
N HIS A 27 9.22 -2.44 8.74
CA HIS A 27 8.15 -3.09 8.00
C HIS A 27 6.81 -2.81 8.69
N VAL A 28 6.10 -1.79 8.24
CA VAL A 28 4.84 -1.30 8.85
C VAL A 28 3.66 -2.06 8.25
N GLY A 29 2.84 -2.68 9.10
CA GLY A 29 1.78 -3.61 8.66
C GLY A 29 2.35 -4.94 8.18
N CYS A 30 3.37 -5.45 8.88
CA CYS A 30 4.10 -6.65 8.46
C CYS A 30 3.23 -7.92 8.35
N GLY A 31 2.12 -7.99 9.08
CA GLY A 31 1.26 -9.15 9.22
C GLY A 31 2.04 -10.39 9.68
N MET A 32 1.48 -11.58 9.43
CA MET A 32 2.12 -12.86 9.82
C MET A 32 3.56 -12.99 9.27
N PRO A 33 4.51 -13.52 10.07
CA PRO A 33 5.90 -13.65 9.69
C PRO A 33 6.05 -14.52 8.46
N ASN A 34 6.66 -13.96 7.41
CA ASN A 34 6.99 -14.68 6.19
C ASN A 34 8.12 -13.92 5.48
N PRO A 35 9.31 -14.53 5.32
CA PRO A 35 10.45 -13.87 4.66
C PRO A 35 10.15 -13.35 3.25
N LYS A 36 9.17 -13.95 2.55
CA LYS A 36 8.77 -13.53 1.20
C LYS A 36 7.92 -12.26 1.17
N LYS A 37 7.42 -11.79 2.32
CA LYS A 37 6.62 -10.55 2.38
C LYS A 37 7.48 -9.29 2.37
N LEU A 38 8.67 -9.34 2.95
CA LEU A 38 9.60 -8.22 2.88
C LEU A 38 10.03 -8.02 1.42
N HIS A 39 10.05 -6.79 0.93
CA HIS A 39 10.47 -6.54 -0.45
C HIS A 39 11.94 -6.96 -0.67
N LYS A 40 12.24 -7.55 -1.85
CA LYS A 40 13.56 -8.10 -2.20
C LYS A 40 14.73 -7.13 -2.00
N THR A 41 14.51 -5.82 -2.14
CA THR A 41 15.51 -4.77 -1.90
C THR A 41 16.11 -4.84 -0.49
N PHE A 42 15.33 -5.31 0.50
CA PHE A 42 15.74 -5.40 1.89
C PHE A 42 16.17 -6.80 2.31
N GLN A 43 16.12 -7.79 1.40
CA GLN A 43 16.54 -9.16 1.67
C GLN A 43 18.05 -9.33 1.42
N THR A 44 18.87 -8.38 1.87
CA THR A 44 20.33 -8.43 1.77
C THR A 44 20.97 -8.38 3.16
N PRO A 45 22.23 -8.81 3.32
CA PRO A 45 22.91 -8.79 4.63
C PRO A 45 23.02 -7.39 5.26
N ASP A 46 22.93 -6.33 4.45
CA ASP A 46 23.07 -4.92 4.86
C ASP A 46 21.85 -4.38 5.62
N TRP A 47 20.72 -5.09 5.54
CA TRP A 47 19.47 -4.66 6.13
C TRP A 47 19.10 -5.53 7.35
N HIS A 48 18.51 -4.88 8.33
CA HIS A 48 17.82 -5.48 9.46
C HIS A 48 16.34 -5.09 9.39
N GLU A 49 15.47 -6.09 9.29
CA GLU A 49 14.02 -5.90 9.34
C GLU A 49 13.58 -5.72 10.80
N VAL A 50 12.84 -4.64 11.06
CA VAL A 50 12.08 -4.45 12.30
C VAL A 50 10.60 -4.48 11.95
N ARG A 51 9.87 -5.45 12.50
CA ARG A 51 8.46 -5.66 12.20
C ARG A 51 7.57 -4.82 13.11
N PHE A 52 6.70 -4.01 12.51
CA PHE A 52 5.78 -3.12 13.21
C PHE A 52 4.34 -3.41 12.77
N ASP A 53 3.44 -3.69 13.73
CA ASP A 53 2.05 -4.01 13.42
C ASP A 53 1.11 -3.61 14.56
N ILE A 54 -0.16 -3.38 14.23
CA ILE A 54 -1.23 -3.11 15.19
C ILE A 54 -1.81 -4.40 15.78
N ASP A 55 -1.71 -5.51 15.03
CA ASP A 55 -2.19 -6.81 15.47
C ASP A 55 -1.11 -7.53 16.30
N LYS A 56 -1.40 -7.73 17.59
CA LYS A 56 -0.50 -8.48 18.48
C LYS A 56 -0.35 -9.96 18.07
N ASP A 57 -1.35 -10.53 17.39
CA ASP A 57 -1.41 -11.94 17.07
C ASP A 57 -0.49 -12.31 15.89
N VAL A 58 0.04 -11.31 15.18
CA VAL A 58 1.10 -11.52 14.18
C VAL A 58 2.51 -11.44 14.75
N HIS A 59 2.63 -11.24 16.07
CA HIS A 59 3.88 -11.16 16.83
C HIS A 59 4.91 -10.22 16.18
N PRO A 60 4.61 -8.91 16.09
CA PRO A 60 5.57 -7.92 15.61
C PRO A 60 6.69 -7.70 16.65
N ASP A 61 7.83 -7.16 16.21
CA ASP A 61 8.87 -6.71 17.13
C ASP A 61 8.39 -5.49 17.94
N ILE A 62 7.59 -4.64 17.30
CA ILE A 62 6.98 -3.45 17.90
C ILE A 62 5.47 -3.49 17.61
N LEU A 63 4.67 -3.53 18.67
CA LEU A 63 3.23 -3.39 18.60
C LEU A 63 2.85 -1.90 18.62
N GLY A 64 2.18 -1.41 17.58
CA GLY A 64 1.79 0.00 17.48
C GLY A 64 0.85 0.32 16.32
N ASP A 65 0.25 1.50 16.36
CA ASP A 65 -0.62 2.04 15.31
C ASP A 65 0.20 2.94 14.38
N MET A 66 0.08 2.77 13.06
CA MET A 66 0.83 3.60 12.11
C MET A 66 0.39 5.08 12.11
N THR A 67 -0.76 5.39 12.70
CA THR A 67 -1.27 6.76 12.85
C THR A 67 -0.71 7.47 14.08
N ASP A 68 -0.08 6.73 15.00
CA ASP A 68 0.64 7.25 16.17
C ASP A 68 1.85 6.34 16.45
N MET A 69 2.99 6.70 15.87
CA MET A 69 4.26 6.00 16.02
C MET A 69 5.13 6.69 17.08
N SER A 70 4.54 7.38 18.07
CA SER A 70 5.28 8.08 19.13
C SER A 70 6.22 7.18 19.96
N VAL A 71 6.02 5.87 19.93
CA VAL A 71 6.93 4.89 20.53
C VAL A 71 8.30 4.82 19.81
N LEU A 72 8.34 5.22 18.53
CA LEU A 72 9.54 5.31 17.71
C LEU A 72 10.12 6.73 17.75
N PRO A 73 11.42 6.88 17.99
CA PRO A 73 12.08 8.17 17.93
C PRO A 73 12.05 8.76 16.52
N ASP A 74 12.12 10.09 16.44
CA ASP A 74 12.43 10.79 15.20
C ASP A 74 13.76 10.29 14.63
N ASN A 75 13.88 10.27 13.30
CA ASN A 75 15.14 9.92 12.62
C ASN A 75 15.77 8.59 13.09
N SER A 76 14.95 7.56 13.32
CA SER A 76 15.40 6.29 13.92
C SER A 76 15.60 5.16 12.91
N VAL A 77 15.02 5.24 11.72
CA VAL A 77 15.08 4.16 10.72
C VAL A 77 15.58 4.65 9.35
N ASP A 78 16.26 3.79 8.60
CA ASP A 78 16.85 4.13 7.30
C ASP A 78 15.86 3.97 6.14
N ALA A 79 14.89 3.08 6.29
CA ALA A 79 13.80 2.91 5.34
C ALA A 79 12.50 2.46 6.02
N ILE A 80 11.38 2.73 5.36
CA ILE A 80 10.08 2.13 5.68
C ILE A 80 9.63 1.31 4.49
N PHE A 81 9.16 0.10 4.77
CA PHE A 81 8.41 -0.70 3.82
C PHE A 81 6.99 -0.91 4.34
N SER A 82 5.99 -0.61 3.52
CA SER A 82 4.58 -0.82 3.85
C SER A 82 3.86 -1.40 2.63
N SER A 83 3.20 -2.54 2.80
CA SER A 83 2.56 -3.26 1.70
C SER A 83 1.13 -3.60 2.08
N HIS A 84 0.17 -3.15 1.28
CA HIS A 84 -1.25 -3.35 1.50
C HIS A 84 -1.70 -3.03 2.94
N ASN A 85 -1.58 -1.77 3.30
CA ASN A 85 -1.70 -1.33 4.69
C ASN A 85 -2.37 0.04 4.82
N LEU A 86 -1.97 1.01 3.99
CA LEU A 86 -2.48 2.39 4.07
C LEU A 86 -3.98 2.49 3.71
N GLU A 87 -4.47 1.61 2.83
CA GLU A 87 -5.88 1.49 2.43
C GLU A 87 -6.80 1.05 3.58
N HIS A 88 -6.25 0.49 4.66
CA HIS A 88 -7.00 0.08 5.85
C HIS A 88 -7.30 1.25 6.81
N LEU A 89 -6.73 2.43 6.56
CA LEU A 89 -7.01 3.66 7.28
C LEU A 89 -8.24 4.38 6.72
N PHE A 90 -8.96 5.12 7.56
CA PHE A 90 -9.91 6.10 7.05
C PHE A 90 -9.17 7.21 6.32
N ALA A 91 -9.79 7.77 5.28
CA ALA A 91 -9.16 8.77 4.41
C ALA A 91 -8.52 9.97 5.13
N HIS A 92 -9.10 10.40 6.27
CA HIS A 92 -8.61 11.53 7.06
C HIS A 92 -7.38 11.18 7.93
N GLN A 93 -7.15 9.90 8.23
CA GLN A 93 -6.01 9.44 9.04
C GLN A 93 -4.72 9.31 8.22
N VAL A 94 -4.85 9.17 6.90
CA VAL A 94 -3.71 8.92 5.99
C VAL A 94 -2.62 9.99 6.10
N ALA A 95 -2.99 11.26 6.24
CA ALA A 95 -2.02 12.35 6.37
C ALA A 95 -1.20 12.23 7.66
N GLY A 96 -1.83 11.83 8.76
CA GLY A 96 -1.14 11.59 10.04
C GLY A 96 -0.13 10.45 9.91
N ALA A 97 -0.56 9.31 9.35
CA ALA A 97 0.32 8.15 9.16
C ALA A 97 1.53 8.45 8.27
N LEU A 98 1.33 9.14 7.13
CA LEU A 98 2.45 9.53 6.26
C LEU A 98 3.38 10.55 6.93
N SER A 99 2.87 11.41 7.80
CA SER A 99 3.69 12.35 8.57
C SER A 99 4.53 11.61 9.61
N GLU A 100 3.97 10.61 10.29
CA GLU A 100 4.71 9.73 11.20
C GLU A 100 5.80 8.95 10.46
N PHE A 101 5.50 8.45 9.25
CA PHE A 101 6.50 7.78 8.41
C PHE A 101 7.66 8.72 8.07
N ASN A 102 7.37 9.96 7.69
CA ASN A 102 8.40 10.94 7.39
C ASN A 102 9.24 11.30 8.63
N ARG A 103 8.60 11.47 9.80
CA ARG A 103 9.25 11.81 11.08
C ARG A 103 10.25 10.75 11.54
N VAL A 104 9.91 9.46 11.45
CA VAL A 104 10.78 8.39 11.95
C VAL A 104 11.92 8.04 11.00
N LEU A 105 11.81 8.42 9.72
CA LEU A 105 12.90 8.25 8.75
C LEU A 105 14.05 9.20 9.06
N LYS A 106 15.29 8.69 9.02
CA LYS A 106 16.51 9.50 9.04
C LYS A 106 16.58 10.43 7.84
N ASP A 107 17.43 11.44 7.93
CA ASP A 107 17.84 12.25 6.79
C ASP A 107 18.38 11.37 5.64
N GLY A 108 17.77 11.50 4.47
CA GLY A 108 18.05 10.68 3.29
C GLY A 108 17.42 9.28 3.30
N GLY A 109 16.69 8.92 4.36
CA GLY A 109 15.88 7.71 4.42
C GLY A 109 14.72 7.74 3.44
N PHE A 110 14.14 6.58 3.13
CA PHE A 110 13.07 6.49 2.14
C PHE A 110 11.91 5.58 2.55
N LEU A 111 10.71 5.93 2.07
CA LEU A 111 9.52 5.11 2.10
C LEU A 111 9.40 4.36 0.78
N LEU A 112 9.31 3.03 0.83
CA LEU A 112 8.83 2.18 -0.25
C LEU A 112 7.45 1.63 0.14
N ILE A 113 6.43 1.94 -0.65
CA ILE A 113 5.05 1.59 -0.32
C ILE A 113 4.29 1.00 -1.50
N THR A 114 3.43 0.02 -1.25
CA THR A 114 2.54 -0.56 -2.25
C THR A 114 1.13 -0.78 -1.69
N MET A 115 0.12 -0.61 -2.53
CA MET A 115 -1.31 -0.76 -2.22
C MET A 115 -2.09 -0.88 -3.54
N PRO A 116 -3.37 -1.26 -3.50
CA PRO A 116 -4.15 -1.38 -4.72
C PRO A 116 -4.30 -0.07 -5.50
N ASP A 117 -4.24 -0.18 -6.82
CA ASP A 117 -4.54 0.90 -7.76
C ASP A 117 -6.03 0.95 -8.07
N ILE A 118 -6.77 1.79 -7.35
CA ILE A 118 -8.23 1.87 -7.52
C ILE A 118 -8.62 2.38 -8.91
N GLU A 119 -7.73 3.09 -9.60
CA GLU A 119 -8.00 3.59 -10.95
C GLU A 119 -8.09 2.43 -11.93
N THR A 120 -7.16 1.48 -11.84
CA THR A 120 -7.19 0.25 -12.63
C THR A 120 -8.43 -0.59 -12.31
N VAL A 121 -8.74 -0.74 -11.02
CA VAL A 121 -9.91 -1.51 -10.55
C VAL A 121 -11.23 -0.87 -10.98
N ALA A 122 -11.33 0.46 -10.94
CA ALA A 122 -12.51 1.21 -11.38
C ALA A 122 -12.86 0.94 -12.85
N GLY A 123 -11.88 0.68 -13.71
CA GLY A 123 -12.12 0.28 -15.08
C GLY A 123 -12.92 -1.02 -15.21
N TYR A 124 -12.67 -2.00 -14.34
CA TYR A 124 -13.45 -3.26 -14.31
C TYR A 124 -14.85 -3.03 -13.76
N VAL A 125 -14.97 -2.23 -12.70
CA VAL A 125 -16.28 -1.85 -12.13
C VAL A 125 -17.14 -1.16 -13.18
N ALA A 126 -16.57 -0.24 -13.93
CA ALA A 126 -17.29 0.53 -14.93
C ALA A 126 -17.76 -0.34 -16.12
N ARG A 127 -17.14 -1.51 -16.34
CA ARG A 127 -17.61 -2.55 -17.27
C ARG A 127 -18.64 -3.53 -16.68
N GLY A 128 -19.11 -3.27 -15.45
CA GLY A 128 -20.05 -4.15 -14.75
C GLY A 128 -19.42 -5.41 -14.15
N GLN A 129 -18.09 -5.46 -14.03
CA GLN A 129 -17.35 -6.67 -13.61
C GLN A 129 -16.99 -6.67 -12.12
N LEU A 130 -17.81 -6.05 -11.27
CA LEU A 130 -17.49 -5.81 -9.85
C LEU A 130 -17.19 -7.09 -9.05
N GLU A 131 -17.88 -8.18 -9.36
CA GLU A 131 -17.77 -9.46 -8.64
C GLU A 131 -16.97 -10.52 -9.41
N GLU A 132 -16.48 -10.18 -10.61
CA GLU A 132 -15.73 -11.12 -11.44
C GLU A 132 -14.32 -11.35 -10.90
N GLU A 133 -13.79 -12.56 -11.08
CA GLU A 133 -12.45 -12.91 -10.65
C GLU A 133 -11.38 -12.20 -11.50
N LEU A 134 -10.52 -11.39 -10.87
CA LEU A 134 -9.37 -10.75 -11.52
C LEU A 134 -8.16 -11.68 -11.55
N TYR A 135 -7.89 -12.35 -10.42
CA TYR A 135 -6.77 -13.27 -10.25
C TYR A 135 -6.97 -14.17 -9.03
N ARG A 136 -6.14 -15.22 -8.88
CA ARG A 136 -6.08 -16.05 -7.67
C ARG A 136 -4.83 -15.80 -6.88
N SER A 137 -5.01 -15.38 -5.65
CA SER A 137 -3.96 -15.37 -4.63
C SER A 137 -3.86 -16.74 -3.93
N PRO A 138 -2.82 -16.99 -3.13
CA PRO A 138 -2.79 -18.15 -2.23
C PRO A 138 -3.97 -18.22 -1.25
N ALA A 139 -4.65 -17.10 -0.97
CA ALA A 139 -5.82 -17.04 -0.09
C ALA A 139 -7.15 -17.34 -0.82
N GLY A 140 -7.14 -17.38 -2.16
CA GLY A 140 -8.33 -17.60 -3.00
C GLY A 140 -8.45 -16.59 -4.14
N PRO A 141 -9.55 -16.66 -4.91
CA PRO A 141 -9.87 -15.69 -5.96
C PRO A 141 -10.09 -14.31 -5.36
N ILE A 142 -9.69 -13.29 -6.12
CA ILE A 142 -9.81 -11.88 -5.76
C ILE A 142 -10.59 -11.16 -6.86
N SER A 143 -11.66 -10.46 -6.47
CA SER A 143 -12.51 -9.64 -7.35
C SER A 143 -12.25 -8.14 -7.16
N PRO A 144 -12.75 -7.25 -8.04
CA PRO A 144 -12.72 -5.81 -7.79
C PRO A 144 -13.39 -5.43 -6.46
N LEU A 145 -14.46 -6.14 -6.06
CA LEU A 145 -15.12 -5.94 -4.77
C LEU A 145 -14.16 -6.19 -3.60
N ASP A 146 -13.39 -7.28 -3.65
CA ASP A 146 -12.38 -7.60 -2.62
C ASP A 146 -11.26 -6.55 -2.56
N ILE A 147 -10.88 -5.99 -3.71
CA ILE A 147 -9.85 -4.94 -3.74
C ILE A 147 -10.38 -3.60 -3.21
N LEU A 148 -11.64 -3.26 -3.48
CA LEU A 148 -12.21 -1.97 -3.05
C LEU A 148 -12.61 -1.96 -1.58
N TYR A 149 -13.14 -3.06 -1.07
CA TYR A 149 -13.72 -3.13 0.28
C TYR A 149 -12.93 -4.03 1.23
N GLY A 150 -11.88 -4.68 0.73
CA GLY A 150 -11.05 -5.60 1.50
C GLY A 150 -11.45 -7.06 1.30
N PHE A 151 -10.57 -7.97 1.72
CA PHE A 151 -10.70 -9.39 1.41
C PHE A 151 -11.91 -10.02 2.12
N GLY A 152 -13.00 -10.22 1.38
CA GLY A 152 -14.32 -10.53 1.94
C GLY A 152 -14.35 -11.80 2.78
N ARG A 153 -13.60 -12.83 2.36
CA ARG A 153 -13.51 -14.10 3.11
C ARG A 153 -12.89 -13.93 4.50
N ALA A 154 -11.86 -13.10 4.63
CA ALA A 154 -11.23 -12.86 5.94
C ALA A 154 -12.16 -12.03 6.84
N ILE A 155 -12.83 -11.03 6.27
CA ILE A 155 -13.80 -10.20 6.98
C ILE A 155 -14.99 -11.04 7.47
N ALA A 156 -15.54 -11.92 6.63
CA ALA A 156 -16.63 -12.84 6.99
C ALA A 156 -16.24 -13.79 8.13
N ASN A 157 -14.96 -14.12 8.25
CA ASN A 157 -14.42 -14.94 9.34
C ASN A 157 -14.03 -14.11 10.59
N GLY A 158 -14.39 -12.83 10.65
CA GLY A 158 -14.19 -11.95 11.80
C GLY A 158 -12.88 -11.15 11.81
N ASN A 159 -12.01 -11.30 10.80
CA ASN A 159 -10.81 -10.49 10.68
C ASN A 159 -11.13 -9.15 9.99
N HIS A 160 -11.70 -8.22 10.76
CA HIS A 160 -12.09 -6.89 10.27
C HIS A 160 -10.90 -5.96 9.99
N PHE A 161 -9.67 -6.30 10.40
CA PHE A 161 -8.49 -5.56 9.94
C PHE A 161 -8.35 -5.61 8.43
N MET A 162 -8.85 -6.66 7.76
CA MET A 162 -8.78 -6.80 6.31
C MET A 162 -9.73 -5.89 5.54
N ALA A 163 -10.60 -5.13 6.19
CA ALA A 163 -11.48 -4.18 5.52
C ALA A 163 -10.71 -2.95 5.03
N HIS A 164 -10.86 -2.62 3.75
CA HIS A 164 -10.35 -1.37 3.19
C HIS A 164 -11.33 -0.23 3.51
N LYS A 165 -10.79 0.92 3.90
CA LYS A 165 -11.56 2.11 4.34
C LYS A 165 -11.24 3.33 3.50
N THR A 166 -10.27 3.22 2.60
CA THR A 166 -9.90 4.24 1.62
C THR A 166 -9.24 3.59 0.41
N GLY A 167 -8.84 4.40 -0.57
CA GLY A 167 -8.20 3.93 -1.79
C GLY A 167 -7.42 5.04 -2.48
N PHE A 168 -6.54 4.66 -3.41
CA PHE A 168 -5.61 5.58 -4.04
C PHE A 168 -5.53 5.38 -5.56
N THR A 169 -5.52 6.50 -6.27
CA THR A 169 -4.93 6.61 -7.62
C THR A 169 -3.47 7.07 -7.51
N ALA A 170 -2.68 6.89 -8.57
CA ALA A 170 -1.27 7.32 -8.58
C ALA A 170 -1.11 8.82 -8.26
N LYS A 171 -2.01 9.66 -8.81
CA LYS A 171 -2.04 11.11 -8.52
C LYS A 171 -2.31 11.40 -7.05
N SER A 172 -3.31 10.72 -6.47
CA SER A 172 -3.69 10.94 -5.08
C SER A 172 -2.61 10.50 -4.09
N LEU A 173 -1.95 9.35 -4.35
CA LEU A 173 -0.86 8.84 -3.52
C LEU A 173 0.34 9.80 -3.56
N GLY A 174 0.81 10.15 -4.76
CA GLY A 174 1.93 11.07 -4.92
C GLY A 174 1.67 12.44 -4.31
N GLY A 175 0.45 12.97 -4.45
CA GLY A 175 0.03 14.23 -3.82
C GLY A 175 0.06 14.17 -2.29
N LYS A 176 -0.45 13.09 -1.69
CA LYS A 176 -0.45 12.88 -0.23
C LYS A 176 0.96 12.69 0.33
N MET A 177 1.82 11.94 -0.36
CA MET A 177 3.22 11.80 0.00
C MET A 177 3.92 13.16 0.00
N ARG A 178 3.76 13.95 -1.07
CA ARG A 178 4.34 15.30 -1.15
C ARG A 178 3.86 16.20 -0.02
N ALA A 179 2.55 16.20 0.25
CA ALA A 179 1.96 17.00 1.32
C ALA A 179 2.45 16.61 2.72
N SER A 180 2.97 15.40 2.88
CA SER A 180 3.49 14.87 4.16
C SER A 180 5.02 14.99 4.27
N GLY A 181 5.67 15.77 3.40
CA GLY A 181 7.10 16.08 3.50
C GLY A 181 8.02 15.19 2.66
N PHE A 182 7.50 14.18 1.94
CA PHE A 182 8.32 13.36 1.05
C PHE A 182 8.73 14.13 -0.21
N THR A 183 9.93 13.82 -0.70
CA THR A 183 10.52 14.40 -1.91
C THR A 183 11.07 13.31 -2.83
N ASN A 184 11.48 13.67 -4.04
CA ASN A 184 11.98 12.76 -5.08
C ASN A 184 11.00 11.60 -5.34
N ILE A 185 9.71 11.92 -5.38
CA ILE A 185 8.65 10.92 -5.38
C ILE A 185 8.51 10.32 -6.76
N THR A 186 8.54 8.98 -6.83
CA THR A 186 8.13 8.23 -8.02
C THR A 186 6.97 7.31 -7.65
N VAL A 187 5.89 7.37 -8.41
CA VAL A 187 4.75 6.45 -8.31
C VAL A 187 4.67 5.68 -9.62
N SER A 188 4.58 4.36 -9.54
CA SER A 188 4.38 3.44 -10.66
C SER A 188 3.04 2.74 -10.50
N ARG A 189 2.37 2.47 -11.62
CA ARG A 189 1.22 1.56 -11.69
C ARG A 189 1.70 0.23 -12.27
N GLU A 190 1.56 -0.86 -11.53
CA GLU A 190 2.05 -2.18 -11.89
C GLU A 190 0.96 -3.24 -11.66
N GLY A 191 0.33 -3.71 -12.75
CA GLY A 191 -0.80 -4.63 -12.64
C GLY A 191 -1.99 -3.98 -11.89
N TYR A 192 -2.38 -4.57 -10.75
CA TYR A 192 -3.46 -4.06 -9.91
C TYR A 192 -2.97 -3.19 -8.75
N ASP A 193 -1.67 -2.91 -8.67
CA ASP A 193 -1.05 -2.22 -7.53
C ASP A 193 -0.36 -0.92 -7.94
N LEU A 194 -0.41 0.04 -7.03
CA LEU A 194 0.51 1.17 -7.01
C LEU A 194 1.78 0.76 -6.28
N TRP A 195 2.90 1.23 -6.79
CA TRP A 195 4.18 1.25 -6.09
C TRP A 195 4.66 2.68 -5.99
N ALA A 196 5.13 3.11 -4.83
CA ALA A 196 5.73 4.42 -4.69
C ALA A 196 7.00 4.38 -3.86
N ILE A 197 7.95 5.22 -4.26
CA ILE A 197 9.13 5.56 -3.47
C ILE A 197 9.19 7.07 -3.26
N GLY A 198 9.53 7.49 -2.04
CA GLY A 198 9.76 8.89 -1.70
C GLY A 198 10.78 9.00 -0.57
N TYR A 199 11.53 10.10 -0.55
CA TYR A 199 12.65 10.32 0.36
C TYR A 199 12.34 11.40 1.39
N SER A 200 12.83 11.21 2.61
CA SER A 200 12.85 12.23 3.65
C SER A 200 14.16 12.99 3.56
N TYR A 201 14.11 14.22 3.06
CA TYR A 201 15.30 15.08 2.93
C TYR A 201 15.07 16.39 3.69
N PRO A 202 16.05 16.85 4.50
CA PRO A 202 16.09 18.21 5.00
C PRO A 202 15.89 19.24 3.90
N PHE A 203 15.36 20.42 4.24
CA PHE A 203 15.03 21.46 3.25
C PHE A 203 16.24 21.91 2.42
N ASP A 204 17.42 21.91 3.01
CA ASP A 204 18.69 22.31 2.41
C ASP A 204 19.51 21.14 1.83
N HIS A 205 18.96 19.93 1.81
CA HIS A 205 19.67 18.77 1.27
C HIS A 205 19.89 18.90 -0.25
N PRO A 206 21.11 18.68 -0.77
CA PRO A 206 21.44 18.93 -2.18
C PRO A 206 20.64 18.06 -3.17
N ASP A 207 20.28 16.84 -2.78
CA ASP A 207 19.50 15.92 -3.61
C ASP A 207 17.97 16.12 -3.49
N ARG A 208 17.51 17.10 -2.71
CA ARG A 208 16.08 17.35 -2.51
C ARG A 208 15.44 17.91 -3.77
N VAL A 209 14.44 17.20 -4.28
CA VAL A 209 13.64 17.61 -5.44
C VAL A 209 12.15 17.48 -5.10
N GLU A 210 11.45 18.61 -5.07
CA GLU A 210 10.00 18.66 -4.82
C GLU A 210 9.17 18.32 -6.06
N LYS A 211 9.36 17.11 -6.57
CA LYS A 211 8.68 16.61 -7.76
C LYS A 211 8.06 15.26 -7.49
N VAL A 212 6.89 15.05 -8.08
CA VAL A 212 6.21 13.76 -8.20
C VAL A 212 6.31 13.34 -9.66
N ILE A 213 6.83 12.13 -9.89
CA ILE A 213 6.88 11.50 -11.21
C ILE A 213 5.91 10.32 -11.16
N VAL A 214 4.91 10.32 -12.04
CA VAL A 214 4.03 9.16 -12.22
C VAL A 214 4.49 8.40 -13.46
N ARG A 215 4.82 7.12 -13.30
CA ARG A 215 5.16 6.19 -14.38
C ARG A 215 3.97 5.29 -14.62
N GLN A 216 3.48 5.28 -15.86
CA GLN A 216 2.52 4.28 -16.31
C GLN A 216 3.31 3.09 -16.88
N GLN A 217 2.85 1.87 -16.60
CA GLN A 217 3.28 0.73 -17.40
C GLN A 217 2.89 1.00 -18.86
N LYS A 218 3.86 0.99 -19.76
CA LYS A 218 3.55 0.99 -21.20
C LYS A 218 2.92 -0.35 -21.55
N PRO A 219 1.80 -0.37 -22.29
CA PRO A 219 1.32 -1.59 -22.91
C PRO A 219 2.40 -2.19 -23.82
N ASP A 220 2.37 -3.51 -23.99
CA ASP A 220 3.08 -4.18 -25.07
C ASP A 220 2.53 -3.73 -26.44
N ASP A 221 3.20 -4.11 -27.52
CA ASP A 221 2.81 -3.75 -28.90
C ASP A 221 1.40 -4.26 -29.29
N LYS A 222 0.75 -5.07 -28.45
CA LYS A 222 -0.61 -5.61 -28.62
C LYS A 222 -1.64 -4.94 -27.70
N GLY A 223 -1.24 -3.94 -26.92
CA GLY A 223 -2.12 -3.23 -26.02
C GLY A 223 -2.43 -3.95 -24.70
N ASN A 224 -1.66 -4.98 -24.34
CA ASN A 224 -1.77 -5.63 -23.04
C ASN A 224 -0.76 -4.98 -22.08
N LEU A 225 -1.12 -4.79 -20.80
CA LEU A 225 -0.08 -4.49 -19.82
C LEU A 225 0.93 -5.65 -19.78
N PRO A 226 2.25 -5.37 -19.71
CA PRO A 226 3.25 -6.42 -19.56
C PRO A 226 2.94 -7.25 -18.32
N PRO A 227 3.17 -8.58 -18.35
CA PRO A 227 2.88 -9.44 -17.21
C PRO A 227 3.58 -8.89 -15.97
N VAL A 228 2.82 -8.77 -14.88
CA VAL A 228 3.33 -8.31 -13.59
C VAL A 228 4.56 -9.14 -13.24
N PRO A 229 5.69 -8.53 -12.79
CA PRO A 229 6.88 -9.29 -12.40
C PRO A 229 6.51 -10.44 -11.47
N ASN A 230 7.26 -11.55 -11.58
CA ASN A 230 7.00 -12.91 -11.05
C ASN A 230 6.85 -13.05 -9.50
N THR A 231 6.44 -11.99 -8.82
CA THR A 231 6.04 -11.94 -7.41
C THR A 231 4.53 -11.70 -7.24
N ALA A 232 3.80 -11.32 -8.28
CA ALA A 232 2.35 -11.20 -8.26
C ALA A 232 1.67 -12.47 -8.86
N PRO A 233 0.44 -12.81 -8.42
CA PRO A 233 -0.26 -13.97 -8.95
C PRO A 233 -0.57 -13.81 -10.43
N GLN A 234 -0.36 -14.87 -11.21
CA GLN A 234 -0.61 -14.85 -12.65
C GLN A 234 -2.11 -14.67 -12.92
N PRO A 235 -2.50 -13.83 -13.91
CA PRO A 235 -3.89 -13.69 -14.31
C PRO A 235 -4.45 -15.02 -14.83
N HIS A 236 -5.74 -15.27 -14.59
CA HIS A 236 -6.41 -16.48 -15.07
C HIS A 236 -6.56 -16.48 -16.60
N PRO A 237 -6.48 -17.65 -17.26
CA PRO A 237 -6.83 -17.80 -18.68
C PRO A 237 -8.34 -17.60 -18.84
N GLY A 238 -8.76 -16.36 -18.99
CA GLY A 238 -10.16 -15.92 -18.95
C GLY A 238 -10.31 -14.49 -18.41
N ALA A 239 -9.35 -14.01 -17.62
CA ALA A 239 -9.21 -12.59 -17.34
C ALA A 239 -8.83 -11.91 -18.65
N LEU A 240 -9.72 -11.06 -19.17
CA LEU A 240 -9.39 -10.17 -20.28
C LEU A 240 -8.09 -9.46 -19.89
N ALA A 241 -7.11 -9.48 -20.80
CA ALA A 241 -5.92 -8.65 -20.64
C ALA A 241 -6.41 -7.24 -20.29
N PRO A 242 -5.82 -6.56 -19.29
CA PRO A 242 -6.16 -5.19 -19.01
C PRO A 242 -5.92 -4.41 -20.31
N ASN A 243 -7.00 -4.17 -21.05
CA ASN A 243 -6.99 -3.33 -22.23
C ASN A 243 -6.27 -2.06 -21.81
N VAL A 244 -5.31 -1.61 -22.64
CA VAL A 244 -4.67 -0.30 -22.54
C VAL A 244 -5.64 0.66 -21.87
N ALA A 245 -5.43 0.92 -20.58
CA ALA A 245 -6.14 1.98 -19.90
C ALA A 245 -5.52 3.27 -20.44
N THR A 246 -5.95 3.66 -21.63
CA THR A 246 -6.00 5.09 -21.95
C THR A 246 -6.86 5.71 -20.87
N ASP A 247 -6.46 6.88 -20.35
CA ASP A 247 -7.23 7.63 -19.34
C ASP A 247 -8.71 7.90 -19.76
N GLU A 248 -9.05 7.62 -21.02
CA GLU A 248 -10.41 7.52 -21.53
C GLU A 248 -10.96 6.10 -21.32
N LEU A 249 -11.70 5.90 -20.23
CA LEU A 249 -12.74 4.88 -20.21
C LEU A 249 -13.78 5.31 -21.25
N ASP A 250 -13.71 4.78 -22.47
CA ASP A 250 -14.71 4.98 -23.53
C ASP A 250 -16.01 4.22 -23.19
N ILE A 251 -16.60 4.59 -22.06
CA ILE A 251 -17.84 4.05 -21.53
C ILE A 251 -18.89 5.11 -21.80
N PRO A 252 -19.78 4.90 -22.79
CA PRO A 252 -20.78 5.88 -23.13
C PRO A 252 -21.67 6.16 -21.90
N PRO A 253 -22.06 7.42 -21.64
CA PRO A 253 -22.94 7.73 -20.54
C PRO A 253 -24.24 6.94 -20.68
N VAL A 254 -24.54 6.12 -19.68
CA VAL A 254 -25.80 5.38 -19.63
C VAL A 254 -26.87 6.31 -19.07
N HIS A 255 -27.87 6.62 -19.89
CA HIS A 255 -29.07 7.31 -19.43
C HIS A 255 -30.00 6.27 -18.78
N TRP A 256 -30.16 6.36 -17.46
CA TRP A 256 -31.06 5.48 -16.71
C TRP A 256 -32.48 6.03 -16.73
N GLU A 257 -33.45 5.22 -17.15
CA GLU A 257 -34.85 5.53 -16.89
C GLU A 257 -35.17 5.27 -15.41
N PRO A 258 -35.81 6.21 -14.70
CA PRO A 258 -36.20 6.00 -13.31
C PRO A 258 -37.10 4.77 -13.15
N LEU A 259 -36.88 3.98 -12.10
CA LEU A 259 -37.79 2.90 -11.75
C LEU A 259 -39.15 3.51 -11.37
N HIS A 260 -40.16 3.35 -12.23
CA HIS A 260 -41.53 3.73 -11.91
C HIS A 260 -42.12 2.75 -10.90
N LEU A 261 -41.99 3.08 -9.61
CA LEU A 261 -42.62 2.34 -8.52
C LEU A 261 -44.13 2.51 -8.61
N THR A 262 -44.82 1.48 -9.09
CA THR A 262 -46.28 1.41 -8.95
C THR A 262 -46.59 0.84 -7.57
N THR A 263 -47.11 1.69 -6.68
CA THR A 263 -47.68 1.22 -5.41
C THR A 263 -48.91 0.39 -5.71
N LYS A 264 -48.92 -0.89 -5.32
CA LYS A 264 -50.13 -1.71 -5.25
C LYS A 264 -50.94 -1.36 -4.01
#